data_AF-A0A943XX52-F1
#
_entry.id   AF-A0A943XX52-F1
#
_cell.length_a   1.000
_cell.length_b   1.000
_cell.length_c   1.000
_cell.angle_alpha   90.00
_cell.angle_beta   90.00
_cell.angle_gamma   90.00
#
_symmetry.space_group_name_H-M   'P 1'
#
loop_
_entity.id
_entity.type
_entity.pdbx_description
1 polymer ?
#
loop_
_entity_poly.entity_id
_entity_poly.type
_entity_poly.pdbx_seq_one_letter_code
_entity_poly.pdbx_strand_id
1 'polypeptide(L)'
;MITKSNLESYLEMYKDDWLKVTVEELIEMIKRSMDCEDLHSEIIFEGKGLLPDLLIDFDKEEFYSNHLGMKNYERYVPNGWKIFSGKFDHLIPKEEQYWIEKTGANQLRN
;
A
#
# COMPACT_ATOMS: atom_id res chain seq x y z
N MET A 1 19.12 -3.80 -1.01
CA MET A 1 18.86 -4.58 -2.25
C MET A 1 18.85 -6.04 -1.86
N ILE A 2 17.74 -6.74 -2.09
CA ILE A 2 17.62 -8.17 -1.78
C ILE A 2 18.38 -8.96 -2.84
N THR A 3 19.21 -9.89 -2.43
CA THR A 3 20.01 -10.79 -3.28
C THR A 3 19.74 -12.22 -2.88
N LYS A 4 20.06 -13.18 -3.76
CA LYS A 4 19.92 -14.61 -3.43
C LYS A 4 20.68 -15.02 -2.15
N SER A 5 21.79 -14.35 -1.85
CA SER A 5 22.62 -14.63 -0.67
C SER A 5 22.06 -14.08 0.64
N ASN A 6 21.12 -13.12 0.61
CA ASN A 6 20.50 -12.56 1.81
C ASN A 6 18.99 -12.82 1.89
N LEU A 7 18.41 -13.47 0.89
CA LEU A 7 16.98 -13.76 0.81
C LEU A 7 16.50 -14.57 2.01
N GLU A 8 17.22 -15.62 2.41
CA GLU A 8 16.81 -16.46 3.54
C GLU A 8 16.79 -15.66 4.85
N SER A 9 17.84 -14.87 5.13
CA SER A 9 17.87 -14.01 6.31
C SER A 9 16.80 -12.93 6.28
N TYR A 10 16.50 -12.36 5.10
CA TYR A 10 15.41 -11.41 4.94
C TYR A 10 14.05 -12.05 5.21
N LEU A 11 13.81 -13.27 4.71
CA LEU A 11 12.57 -14.01 4.95
C LEU A 11 12.42 -14.43 6.43
N GLU A 12 13.51 -14.78 7.11
CA GLU A 12 13.51 -15.07 8.56
C GLU A 12 12.99 -13.87 9.38
N MET A 13 13.29 -12.63 8.98
CA MET A 13 12.76 -11.45 9.67
C MET A 13 11.22 -11.40 9.69
N TYR A 14 10.56 -11.95 8.66
CA TYR A 14 9.09 -11.98 8.54
C TYR A 14 8.46 -13.24 9.13
N LYS A 15 9.25 -14.25 9.51
CA LYS A 15 8.75 -15.44 10.22
C LYS A 15 8.45 -15.15 11.67
N ASP A 16 9.27 -14.28 12.25
CA ASP A 16 9.18 -13.86 13.64
C ASP A 16 7.93 -12.95 13.83
N ASP A 17 7.15 -13.21 14.88
CA ASP A 17 5.81 -12.63 15.07
C ASP A 17 5.83 -11.12 15.37
N TRP A 18 7.01 -10.56 15.68
CA TRP A 18 7.20 -9.14 16.00
C TRP A 18 6.78 -8.15 14.90
N LEU A 19 6.76 -8.57 13.63
CA LEU A 19 6.27 -7.74 12.51
C LEU A 19 4.82 -8.02 12.13
N LYS A 20 4.21 -9.06 12.68
CA LYS A 20 2.81 -9.40 12.39
C LYS A 20 1.94 -8.55 13.30
N VAL A 21 1.16 -7.69 12.67
CA VAL A 21 0.15 -6.86 13.33
C VAL A 21 -1.22 -7.20 12.77
N THR A 22 -2.23 -7.08 13.61
CA THR A 22 -3.63 -7.12 13.18
C THR A 22 -3.95 -5.90 12.29
N VAL A 23 -5.07 -5.97 11.56
CA VAL A 23 -5.54 -4.85 10.74
C VAL A 23 -5.80 -3.63 11.62
N GLU A 24 -6.37 -3.84 12.81
CA GLU A 24 -6.66 -2.80 13.79
C GLU A 24 -5.37 -2.11 14.28
N GLU A 25 -4.35 -2.89 14.63
CA GLU A 25 -3.04 -2.36 15.03
C GLU A 25 -2.35 -1.60 13.91
N LEU A 26 -2.43 -2.09 12.67
CA LEU A 26 -1.89 -1.40 11.50
C LEU A 26 -2.56 -0.04 11.30
N ILE A 27 -3.90 0.02 11.40
CA ILE A 27 -4.66 1.27 11.30
C ILE A 27 -4.22 2.26 12.39
N GLU A 28 -4.05 1.80 13.64
CA GLU A 28 -3.54 2.66 14.72
C GLU A 28 -2.13 3.19 14.46
N MET A 29 -1.22 2.31 14.01
CA MET A 29 0.16 2.71 13.69
C MET A 29 0.19 3.79 12.61
N ILE A 30 -0.64 3.64 11.58
CA ILE A 30 -0.73 4.63 10.51
C ILE A 30 -1.31 5.94 11.06
N LYS A 31 -2.39 5.91 11.85
CA LYS A 31 -2.94 7.12 12.51
C LYS A 31 -1.87 7.85 13.34
N ARG A 32 -1.10 7.14 14.16
CA ARG A 32 0.01 7.71 14.95
C ARG A 32 1.10 8.34 14.08
N SER A 33 1.38 7.75 12.92
CA SER A 33 2.37 8.31 11.98
C SER A 33 1.91 9.61 11.33
N MET A 34 0.59 9.81 11.19
CA MET A 34 0.00 11.05 10.66
C MET A 34 0.04 12.20 11.67
N ASP A 35 -0.03 11.88 12.97
CA ASP A 35 0.05 12.86 14.06
C ASP A 35 1.50 13.30 14.37
N CYS A 36 2.49 12.69 13.71
CA CYS A 36 3.91 12.98 13.92
C CYS A 36 4.41 14.04 12.92
N GLU A 37 4.66 15.26 13.40
CA GLU A 37 5.11 16.41 12.58
C GLU A 37 6.45 16.18 11.86
N ASP A 38 7.29 15.25 12.34
CA ASP A 38 8.63 14.98 11.79
C ASP A 38 8.64 13.91 10.68
N LEU A 39 7.53 13.19 10.47
CA LEU A 39 7.45 12.16 9.43
C LEU A 39 6.87 12.78 8.15
N HIS A 40 7.74 13.26 7.26
CA HIS A 40 7.45 13.44 5.83
C HIS A 40 7.18 12.08 5.15
N SER A 41 6.23 11.33 5.69
CA SER A 41 5.73 10.14 5.04
C SER A 41 5.11 10.59 3.72
N GLU A 42 5.54 9.97 2.62
CA GLU A 42 4.90 10.10 1.31
C GLU A 42 3.54 9.39 1.32
N ILE A 43 2.79 9.50 2.41
CA ILE A 43 1.43 9.02 2.51
C ILE A 43 0.60 9.98 1.66
N ILE A 44 0.13 9.50 0.51
CA ILE A 44 -0.75 10.27 -0.36
C ILE A 44 -2.10 10.41 0.35
N PHE A 45 -2.33 11.61 0.90
CA PHE A 45 -3.61 12.03 1.44
C PHE A 45 -4.43 12.68 0.32
N GLU A 46 -5.38 11.94 -0.26
CA GLU A 46 -6.49 12.57 -1.00
C GLU A 46 -7.70 12.67 -0.07
N GLY A 47 -8.19 13.89 0.18
CA GLY A 47 -9.51 14.09 0.78
C GLY A 47 -9.73 13.52 2.18
N LYS A 48 -8.66 13.27 2.96
CA LYS A 48 -8.64 12.67 4.32
C LYS A 48 -8.52 11.13 4.39
N GLY A 49 -8.25 10.45 3.28
CA GLY A 49 -8.02 8.99 3.25
C GLY A 49 -6.60 8.61 2.86
N LEU A 50 -6.16 7.47 3.38
CA LEU A 50 -5.03 6.71 2.82
C LEU A 50 -5.49 6.12 1.48
N LEU A 51 -4.76 6.35 0.39
CA LEU A 51 -4.99 5.64 -0.85
C LEU A 51 -3.85 4.65 -1.12
N PRO A 52 -4.15 3.48 -1.72
CA PRO A 52 -3.12 2.57 -2.14
C PRO A 52 -2.36 3.16 -3.32
N ASP A 53 -1.03 3.12 -3.23
CA ASP A 53 -0.14 3.58 -4.31
C ASP A 53 0.00 2.53 -5.41
N LEU A 54 0.10 1.26 -5.02
CA LEU A 54 0.39 0.14 -5.92
C LEU A 54 -0.57 -1.03 -5.67
N LEU A 55 -0.97 -1.69 -6.75
CA LEU A 55 -1.62 -3.00 -6.72
C LEU A 55 -0.86 -3.94 -7.68
N ILE A 56 -0.48 -5.11 -7.19
CA ILE A 56 0.32 -6.09 -7.92
C ILE A 56 -0.46 -7.41 -7.93
N ASP A 57 -0.95 -7.81 -9.11
CA ASP A 57 -1.59 -9.11 -9.34
C ASP A 57 -0.56 -10.07 -9.95
N PHE A 58 -0.01 -10.95 -9.11
CA PHE A 58 1.02 -11.91 -9.52
C PHE A 58 0.49 -13.01 -10.42
N ASP A 59 -0.79 -13.40 -10.27
CA ASP A 59 -1.37 -14.49 -11.05
C ASP A 59 -1.67 -14.06 -12.48
N LYS A 60 -2.06 -12.78 -12.66
CA LYS A 60 -2.33 -12.20 -13.98
C LYS A 60 -1.13 -11.50 -14.60
N GLU A 61 -0.04 -11.33 -13.86
CA GLU A 61 1.13 -10.55 -14.27
C GLU A 61 0.76 -9.08 -14.58
N GLU A 62 -0.05 -8.46 -13.71
CA GLU A 62 -0.57 -7.11 -13.87
C GLU A 62 -0.09 -6.19 -12.75
N PHE A 63 0.40 -5.01 -13.12
CA PHE A 63 0.88 -3.97 -12.21
C PHE A 63 0.05 -2.70 -12.38
N TYR A 64 -0.52 -2.21 -11.28
CA TYR A 64 -1.31 -1.00 -11.24
C TYR A 64 -0.64 0.05 -10.36
N SER A 65 -0.48 1.25 -10.90
CA SER A 65 0.19 2.38 -10.23
C SER A 65 -0.77 3.57 -10.16
N ASN A 66 -1.15 3.95 -8.95
CA ASN A 66 -1.86 5.19 -8.66
C ASN A 66 -0.88 6.27 -8.16
N HIS A 67 0.42 6.01 -8.20
CA HIS A 67 1.44 6.92 -7.69
C HIS A 67 1.53 8.17 -8.59
N LEU A 68 1.26 9.33 -8.00
CA LEU A 68 1.31 10.64 -8.67
C LEU A 68 2.67 11.35 -8.50
N GLY A 69 3.62 10.74 -7.79
CA GLY A 69 4.91 11.33 -7.46
C GLY A 69 6.01 11.08 -8.50
N MET A 70 7.24 11.48 -8.14
CA MET A 70 8.44 11.37 -8.99
C MET A 70 9.02 9.94 -9.05
N LYS A 71 8.48 8.99 -8.27
CA LYS A 71 8.98 7.61 -8.26
C LYS A 71 8.39 6.84 -9.44
N ASN A 72 9.29 6.39 -10.32
CA ASN A 72 8.95 5.48 -11.40
C ASN A 72 9.09 4.04 -10.90
N TYR A 73 7.99 3.49 -10.38
CA TYR A 73 7.93 2.09 -9.93
C TYR A 73 7.88 1.11 -11.11
N GLU A 74 7.40 1.58 -12.26
CA GLU A 74 7.23 0.83 -13.50
C GLU A 74 8.56 0.23 -14.00
N ARG A 75 9.70 0.88 -13.68
CA ARG A 75 11.04 0.36 -13.99
C ARG A 75 11.39 -0.98 -13.31
N TYR A 76 10.67 -1.34 -12.25
CA TYR A 76 10.89 -2.58 -11.50
C TYR A 76 9.94 -3.69 -11.94
N VAL A 77 8.98 -3.39 -12.81
CA VAL A 77 8.00 -4.37 -13.29
C VAL A 77 8.71 -5.40 -14.18
N PRO A 78 8.50 -6.71 -13.97
CA PRO A 78 9.12 -7.73 -14.80
C PRO A 78 8.73 -7.62 -16.27
N ASN A 79 9.63 -8.02 -17.16
CA ASN A 79 9.34 -8.03 -18.60
C ASN A 79 8.15 -8.94 -18.91
N GLY A 80 7.22 -8.46 -19.74
CA GLY A 80 6.03 -9.20 -20.17
C GLY A 80 4.76 -8.88 -19.38
N TRP A 81 4.90 -8.23 -18.22
CA TRP A 81 3.75 -7.83 -17.40
C TRP A 81 3.01 -6.64 -18.01
N LYS A 82 1.70 -6.56 -17.75
CA LYS A 82 0.89 -5.40 -18.13
C LYS A 82 0.99 -4.32 -17.06
N ILE A 83 1.10 -3.07 -17.50
CA ILE A 83 1.22 -1.90 -16.62
C ILE A 83 0.00 -1.01 -16.85
N PHE A 84 -0.66 -0.65 -15.75
CA PHE A 84 -1.81 0.24 -15.74
C PHE A 84 -1.53 1.42 -14.80
N SER A 85 -1.89 2.62 -15.23
CA SER A 85 -1.77 3.83 -14.42
C SER A 85 -3.13 4.42 -14.08
N GLY A 86 -3.25 4.98 -12.88
CA GLY A 86 -4.46 5.61 -12.36
C GLY A 86 -5.20 4.80 -11.30
N LYS A 87 -6.39 5.27 -10.93
CA LYS A 87 -7.19 4.72 -9.83
C LYS A 87 -7.64 3.29 -10.11
N PHE A 88 -7.22 2.37 -9.24
CA PHE A 88 -7.56 0.95 -9.31
C PHE A 88 -8.44 0.49 -8.13
N ASP A 89 -8.91 1.40 -7.27
CA ASP A 89 -9.68 1.07 -6.05
C ASP A 89 -10.92 0.18 -6.35
N HIS A 90 -11.49 0.32 -7.54
CA HIS A 90 -12.65 -0.45 -8.00
C HIS A 90 -12.34 -1.92 -8.30
N LEU A 91 -11.06 -2.30 -8.42
CA LEU A 91 -10.62 -3.67 -8.67
C LEU A 91 -10.45 -4.47 -7.37
N ILE A 92 -10.35 -3.79 -6.23
CA ILE A 92 -10.08 -4.43 -4.95
C ILE A 92 -11.42 -4.68 -4.24
N PRO A 93 -11.72 -5.91 -3.78
CA PRO A 93 -12.91 -6.21 -2.99
C PRO A 93 -13.02 -5.29 -1.76
N LYS A 94 -14.24 -4.84 -1.43
CA LYS A 94 -14.47 -3.89 -0.31
C LYS A 94 -14.01 -4.43 1.04
N GLU A 95 -13.97 -5.74 1.18
CA GLU A 95 -13.51 -6.45 2.36
C GLU A 95 -12.00 -6.26 2.58
N GLU A 96 -11.25 -6.07 1.49
CA GLU A 96 -9.79 -5.93 1.46
C GLU A 96 -9.33 -4.46 1.42
N GLN A 97 -10.26 -3.51 1.35
CA GLN A 97 -9.96 -2.07 1.39
C GLN A 97 -9.77 -1.56 2.82
N TYR A 98 -8.74 -2.06 3.51
CA TYR A 98 -8.45 -1.77 4.92
C TYR A 98 -8.10 -0.30 5.20
N TRP A 99 -7.73 0.45 4.16
CA TRP A 99 -7.37 1.87 4.26
C TRP A 99 -8.58 2.81 4.30
N ILE A 100 -9.77 2.34 3.93
CA ILE A 100 -10.99 3.12 4.03
C ILE A 100 -11.55 2.96 5.44
N GLU A 101 -11.57 4.05 6.19
CA GLU A 101 -12.22 4.05 7.50
C GLU A 101 -13.72 3.72 7.30
N LYS A 102 -14.14 2.54 7.77
CA LYS A 102 -15.55 2.11 7.74
C LYS A 102 -16.39 2.82 8.80
N THR A 103 -15.97 3.99 9.27
CA THR A 103 -16.82 4.87 10.05
C THR A 103 -17.83 5.47 9.07
N GLY A 104 -19.12 5.42 9.41
CA GLY A 104 -20.23 5.96 8.58
C GLY A 104 -20.18 7.48 8.33
N ALA A 105 -19.02 8.12 8.49
CA ALA A 105 -18.75 9.53 8.25
C ALA A 105 -18.37 9.84 6.80
N ASN A 106 -18.43 8.87 5.88
CA ASN A 106 -18.55 9.14 4.43
C ASN A 106 -19.95 9.68 4.06
N GLN A 107 -20.51 10.57 4.87
CA GLN A 107 -21.52 11.51 4.40
C GLN A 107 -20.78 12.66 3.75
N LEU A 108 -20.55 12.51 2.45
CA LEU A 108 -20.28 13.62 1.54
C LEU A 108 -21.31 14.72 1.83
N ARG A 109 -20.88 15.82 2.41
CA ARG A 109 -21.61 17.07 2.31
C ARG A 109 -21.53 17.48 0.85
N ASN A 110 -22.68 17.45 0.17
CA ASN A 110 -22.91 18.13 -1.10
C ASN A 110 -22.52 19.61 -1.02
#